data_AF-A0A3L7Y127-F1
#
_entry.id   AF-A0A3L7Y127-F1
#
_cell.length_a   1.000
_cell.length_b   1.000
_cell.length_c   1.000
_cell.angle_alpha   90.00
_cell.angle_beta   90.00
_cell.angle_gamma   90.00
#
_symmetry.space_group_name_H-M   'P 1'
#
loop_
_entity.id
_entity.type
_entity.pdbx_description
1 polymer ?
#
loop_
_entity_poly.entity_id
_entity_poly.type
_entity_poly.pdbx_seq_one_letter_code
_entity_poly.pdbx_strand_id
1 'polypeptide(L)'
;MKFNLRSLLPQNPHAYVGIRLVRPLTLLVLLPVVVRSCIHLFSADGGAQSIAGIDISVAGGSNIVALFHQWGAIQLILAVLLLVIFFRYPGFTPLVLLTLLADPVMREVAGTIAPVTAVGTPPGAALNTPAFIVVLLLLLLSLVERGGKRRV
;
A
#
# COMPACT_ATOMS: atom_id res chain seq x y z
N MET A 1 -15.07 -22.52 4.77
CA MET A 1 -14.05 -21.86 3.94
C MET A 1 -12.69 -22.36 4.38
N LYS A 2 -11.80 -22.78 3.47
CA LYS A 2 -10.47 -23.30 3.83
C LYS A 2 -9.43 -22.21 3.57
N PHE A 3 -8.69 -21.84 4.61
CA PHE A 3 -7.54 -20.94 4.48
C PHE A 3 -6.33 -21.71 3.97
N ASN A 4 -5.60 -21.14 3.01
CA ASN A 4 -4.38 -21.73 2.48
C ASN A 4 -3.25 -20.68 2.41
N LEU A 5 -2.31 -20.76 3.36
CA LEU A 5 -1.13 -19.89 3.40
C LEU A 5 -0.18 -20.09 2.22
N ARG A 6 -0.23 -21.26 1.54
CA ARG A 6 0.57 -21.49 0.32
C ARG A 6 0.15 -20.55 -0.82
N SER A 7 -1.01 -19.90 -0.72
CA SER A 7 -1.45 -18.88 -1.67
C SER A 7 -0.60 -17.59 -1.62
N LEU A 8 0.18 -17.36 -0.55
CA LEU A 8 1.14 -16.25 -0.51
C LEU A 8 2.26 -16.43 -1.54
N LEU A 9 2.75 -17.66 -1.69
CA LEU A 9 3.79 -18.03 -2.65
C LEU A 9 3.30 -19.25 -3.45
N PRO A 10 2.34 -19.06 -4.37
CA PRO A 10 1.69 -20.15 -5.06
C PRO A 10 2.64 -20.82 -6.06
N GLN A 11 2.46 -22.12 -6.28
CA GLN A 11 3.21 -22.86 -7.29
C GLN A 11 2.96 -22.34 -8.72
N ASN A 12 1.73 -21.92 -9.03
CA ASN A 12 1.40 -21.30 -10.30
C ASN A 12 1.17 -19.79 -10.11
N PRO A 13 2.14 -18.94 -10.47
CA PRO A 13 2.02 -17.49 -10.32
C PRO A 13 1.09 -16.85 -11.36
N HIS A 14 0.72 -17.56 -12.42
CA HIS A 14 -0.11 -17.03 -13.51
C HIS A 14 -1.62 -17.17 -13.28
N ALA A 15 -2.05 -17.92 -12.27
CA ALA A 15 -3.47 -18.17 -12.01
C ALA A 15 -3.84 -17.81 -10.56
N TYR A 16 -4.79 -16.89 -10.42
CA TYR A 16 -5.41 -16.58 -9.13
C TYR A 16 -6.62 -17.49 -8.89
N VAL A 17 -6.61 -18.27 -7.81
CA VAL A 17 -7.65 -19.28 -7.48
C VAL A 17 -8.60 -18.85 -6.35
N GLY A 18 -8.39 -17.66 -5.77
CA GLY A 18 -9.20 -17.15 -4.65
C GLY A 18 -10.52 -16.49 -5.07
N ILE A 19 -11.10 -15.73 -4.15
CA ILE A 19 -12.36 -14.99 -4.38
C ILE A 19 -12.14 -13.92 -5.46
N ARG A 20 -12.90 -14.00 -6.57
CA ARG A 20 -12.69 -13.15 -7.76
C ARG A 20 -12.73 -11.64 -7.47
N LEU A 21 -13.57 -11.21 -6.53
CA LEU A 21 -13.74 -9.79 -6.17
C LEU A 21 -12.49 -9.19 -5.52
N VAL A 22 -11.61 -10.01 -4.94
CA VAL A 22 -10.39 -9.52 -4.27
C VAL A 22 -9.50 -8.74 -5.23
N ARG A 23 -9.34 -9.21 -6.47
CA ARG A 23 -8.46 -8.55 -7.45
C ARG A 23 -8.90 -7.12 -7.82
N PRO A 24 -10.13 -6.87 -8.29
CA PRO A 24 -10.55 -5.50 -8.58
C PRO A 24 -10.52 -4.59 -7.33
N LEU A 25 -10.87 -5.10 -6.15
CA LEU A 25 -10.75 -4.32 -4.91
C LEU A 25 -9.28 -4.01 -4.55
N THR A 26 -8.36 -4.96 -4.77
CA THR A 26 -6.91 -4.73 -4.61
C THR A 26 -6.42 -3.65 -5.57
N LEU A 27 -6.90 -3.63 -6.80
CA LEU A 27 -6.57 -2.58 -7.76
C LEU A 27 -7.05 -1.21 -7.27
N LEU A 28 -8.25 -1.12 -6.69
CA LEU A 28 -8.75 0.13 -6.09
C LEU A 28 -7.89 0.61 -4.92
N VAL A 29 -7.25 -0.29 -4.17
CA VAL A 29 -6.29 0.06 -3.12
C VAL A 29 -4.94 0.51 -3.70
N LEU A 30 -4.48 -0.12 -4.78
CA LEU A 30 -3.21 0.23 -5.44
C LEU A 30 -3.23 1.62 -6.08
N LEU A 31 -4.37 2.06 -6.61
CA LEU A 31 -4.49 3.35 -7.30
C LEU A 31 -4.11 4.55 -6.41
N PRO A 32 -4.67 4.71 -5.19
CA PRO A 32 -4.22 5.74 -4.24
C PRO A 32 -2.72 5.68 -3.92
N VAL A 33 -2.13 4.48 -3.84
CA VAL A 33 -0.69 4.31 -3.58
C VAL A 33 0.14 4.91 -4.72
N VAL A 34 -0.25 4.69 -5.98
CA VAL A 34 0.41 5.30 -7.14
C VAL A 34 0.23 6.82 -7.12
N VAL A 35 -1.01 7.30 -6.94
CA VAL A 35 -1.33 8.74 -6.94
C VAL A 35 -0.52 9.48 -5.88
N ARG A 36 -0.51 9.00 -4.63
CA ARG A 36 0.27 9.63 -3.56
C ARG A 36 1.78 9.57 -3.82
N SER A 37 2.28 8.52 -4.46
CA SER A 37 3.70 8.41 -4.83
C SER A 37 4.09 9.51 -5.81
N CYS A 38 3.24 9.73 -6.82
CA CYS A 38 3.42 10.82 -7.79
C CYS A 38 3.35 12.19 -7.10
N ILE A 39 2.40 12.40 -6.18
CA ILE A 39 2.32 13.64 -5.40
C ILE A 39 3.62 13.88 -4.64
N HIS A 40 4.08 12.90 -3.86
CA HIS A 40 5.31 13.01 -3.09
C HIS A 40 6.55 13.31 -3.97
N LEU A 41 6.60 12.75 -5.17
CA LEU A 41 7.73 12.95 -6.07
C LEU A 41 7.67 14.27 -6.85
N PHE A 42 6.50 14.72 -7.27
CA PHE A 42 6.36 15.79 -8.27
C PHE A 42 5.71 17.09 -7.76
N SER A 43 5.09 17.12 -6.58
CA SER A 43 4.57 18.39 -6.03
C SER A 43 5.69 19.28 -5.51
N ALA A 44 5.46 20.60 -5.47
CA ALA A 44 6.51 21.59 -5.16
C ALA A 44 7.21 21.39 -3.80
N ASP A 45 6.51 20.84 -2.81
CA ASP A 45 7.01 20.56 -1.46
C ASP A 45 6.98 19.06 -1.10
N GLY A 46 6.77 18.20 -2.10
CA GLY A 46 6.52 16.76 -1.92
C GLY A 46 5.29 16.45 -1.05
N GLY A 47 4.43 17.42 -0.76
CA GLY A 47 3.29 17.27 0.14
C GLY A 47 3.64 17.44 1.63
N ALA A 48 4.87 17.87 1.96
CA ALA A 48 5.30 18.04 3.35
C ALA A 48 4.46 19.11 4.08
N GLN A 49 4.28 20.28 3.49
CA GLN A 49 3.53 21.38 4.10
C GLN A 49 2.09 21.40 3.58
N SER A 50 1.91 21.34 2.26
CA SER A 50 0.62 21.48 1.57
C SER A 50 -0.39 20.36 1.89
N ILE A 51 0.09 19.17 2.29
CA ILE A 51 -0.76 18.03 2.62
C ILE A 51 -0.54 17.58 4.06
N ALA A 52 0.72 17.39 4.45
CA ALA A 52 1.04 16.89 5.77
C ALA A 52 1.06 17.97 6.86
N GLY A 53 1.05 19.26 6.50
CA GLY A 53 1.00 20.37 7.46
C GLY A 53 2.28 20.55 8.28
N ILE A 54 3.41 20.03 7.81
CA ILE A 54 4.72 20.22 8.44
C ILE A 54 5.21 21.63 8.17
N ASP A 55 5.70 22.31 9.20
CA ASP A 55 6.33 23.62 9.04
C ASP A 55 7.70 23.48 8.34
N ILE A 56 7.79 24.02 7.13
CA ILE A 56 9.01 24.03 6.30
C ILE A 56 9.69 25.41 6.30
N SER A 57 9.22 26.37 7.09
CA SER A 57 9.86 27.68 7.25
C SER A 57 11.04 27.65 8.24
N VAL A 58 11.20 26.53 8.94
CA VAL A 58 12.26 26.30 9.92
C VAL A 58 13.63 26.03 9.27
N ALA A 59 14.69 26.16 10.07
CA ALA A 59 16.01 25.68 9.68
C ALA A 59 15.95 24.19 9.29
N GLY A 60 16.31 23.87 8.04
CA GLY A 60 16.23 22.51 7.50
C GLY A 60 14.94 22.19 6.74
N GLY A 61 14.02 23.14 6.56
CA GLY A 61 12.79 22.92 5.78
C GLY A 61 13.02 22.43 4.36
N SER A 62 14.07 22.91 3.69
CA SER A 62 14.48 22.40 2.37
C SER A 62 14.90 20.92 2.39
N ASN A 63 15.52 20.45 3.49
CA ASN A 63 15.86 19.04 3.65
C ASN A 63 14.60 18.19 3.88
N ILE A 64 13.59 18.71 4.59
CA ILE A 64 12.29 18.04 4.74
C ILE A 64 11.66 17.82 3.36
N VAL A 65 11.60 18.86 2.54
CA VAL A 65 11.09 18.76 1.16
C VAL A 65 11.89 17.74 0.34
N ALA A 66 13.23 17.80 0.39
CA ALA A 66 14.09 16.86 -0.31
C ALA A 66 13.82 15.40 0.10
N LEU A 67 13.64 15.13 1.41
CA LEU A 67 13.31 13.80 1.91
C LEU A 67 11.93 13.32 1.44
N PHE A 68 10.93 14.20 1.37
CA PHE A 68 9.62 13.85 0.82
C PHE A 68 9.70 13.47 -0.66
N HIS A 69 10.53 14.16 -1.46
CA HIS A 69 10.79 13.76 -2.85
C HIS A 69 11.49 12.40 -2.94
N GLN A 70 12.52 12.15 -2.12
CA GLN A 70 13.17 10.84 -2.06
C GLN A 70 12.19 9.74 -1.65
N TRP A 71 11.30 10.04 -0.71
CA TRP A 71 10.24 9.12 -0.28
C TRP A 71 9.25 8.85 -1.43
N GLY A 72 8.85 9.87 -2.19
CA GLY A 72 8.02 9.71 -3.38
C GLY A 72 8.67 8.86 -4.46
N ALA A 73 9.98 9.03 -4.69
CA ALA A 73 10.74 8.25 -5.67
C ALA A 73 10.71 6.76 -5.36
N ILE A 74 11.07 6.36 -4.12
CA ILE A 74 11.05 4.95 -3.74
C ILE A 74 9.62 4.39 -3.68
N GLN A 75 8.64 5.17 -3.22
CA GLN A 75 7.24 4.75 -3.24
C GLN A 75 6.77 4.46 -4.66
N LEU A 76 7.10 5.32 -5.64
CA LEU A 76 6.68 5.14 -7.03
C LEU A 76 7.33 3.89 -7.65
N ILE A 77 8.62 3.67 -7.43
CA ILE A 77 9.34 2.47 -7.89
C ILE A 77 8.66 1.21 -7.37
N LEU A 78 8.38 1.16 -6.06
CA LEU A 78 7.74 0.00 -5.43
C LEU A 78 6.28 -0.17 -5.87
N ALA A 79 5.53 0.91 -6.05
CA ALA A 79 4.15 0.87 -6.54
C ALA A 79 4.08 0.31 -7.97
N VAL A 80 5.00 0.74 -8.85
CA VAL A 80 5.12 0.20 -10.21
C VAL A 80 5.49 -1.28 -10.18
N LEU A 81 6.42 -1.70 -9.32
CA LEU A 81 6.76 -3.11 -9.15
C LEU A 81 5.53 -3.93 -8.70
N LEU A 82 4.75 -3.44 -7.73
CA LEU A 82 3.53 -4.09 -7.28
C LEU A 82 2.48 -4.18 -8.39
N LEU A 83 2.32 -3.13 -9.21
CA LEU A 83 1.45 -3.17 -10.38
C LEU A 83 1.90 -4.24 -11.40
N VAL A 84 3.20 -4.30 -11.70
CA VAL A 84 3.77 -5.32 -12.58
C VAL A 84 3.47 -6.71 -12.04
N ILE A 85 3.74 -6.97 -10.75
CA ILE A 85 3.45 -8.26 -10.12
C ILE A 85 1.94 -8.57 -10.20
N PHE A 86 1.10 -7.61 -9.83
CA PHE A 86 -0.35 -7.77 -9.79
C PHE A 86 -0.96 -8.13 -11.15
N PHE A 87 -0.52 -7.48 -12.23
CA PHE A 87 -1.03 -7.71 -13.58
C PHE A 87 -0.37 -8.92 -14.25
N ARG A 88 0.95 -9.06 -14.18
CA ARG A 88 1.72 -10.10 -14.89
C ARG A 88 1.63 -11.47 -14.22
N TYR A 89 1.44 -11.50 -12.91
CA TYR A 89 1.41 -12.71 -12.09
C TYR A 89 0.20 -12.73 -11.15
N PRO A 90 -1.00 -13.01 -11.66
CA PRO A 90 -2.22 -12.94 -10.87
C PRO A 90 -2.23 -13.79 -9.60
N GLY A 91 -1.51 -14.92 -9.59
CA GLY A 91 -1.37 -15.79 -8.43
C GLY A 91 -0.76 -15.07 -7.23
N PHE A 92 0.09 -14.06 -7.43
CA PHE A 92 0.72 -13.28 -6.36
C PHE A 92 -0.19 -12.18 -5.75
N THR A 93 -1.49 -12.14 -6.04
CA THR A 93 -2.42 -11.20 -5.36
C THR A 93 -2.31 -11.22 -3.83
N PRO A 94 -2.23 -12.39 -3.15
CA PRO A 94 -2.05 -12.40 -1.70
C PRO A 94 -0.72 -11.79 -1.25
N LEU A 95 0.37 -11.99 -2.02
CA LEU A 95 1.67 -11.37 -1.73
C LEU A 95 1.64 -9.85 -1.90
N VAL A 96 0.97 -9.37 -2.95
CA VAL A 96 0.74 -7.93 -3.17
C VAL A 96 -0.03 -7.34 -1.99
N LEU A 97 -1.11 -7.99 -1.54
CA LEU A 97 -1.88 -7.55 -0.39
C LEU A 97 -1.09 -7.60 0.92
N LEU A 98 -0.27 -8.62 1.13
CA LEU A 98 0.64 -8.69 2.28
C LEU A 98 1.64 -7.52 2.27
N THR A 99 2.18 -7.19 1.10
CA THR A 99 3.11 -6.06 0.96
C THR A 99 2.41 -4.73 1.23
N LEU A 100 1.18 -4.56 0.73
CA LEU A 100 0.35 -3.39 1.02
C LEU A 100 -0.03 -3.29 2.50
N LEU A 101 -0.25 -4.42 3.17
CA LEU A 101 -0.57 -4.46 4.60
C LEU A 101 0.62 -4.04 5.48
N ALA A 102 1.84 -4.29 5.01
CA ALA A 102 3.05 -3.91 5.72
C ALA A 102 3.21 -2.38 5.83
N ASP A 103 2.76 -1.59 4.84
CA ASP A 103 2.89 -0.12 4.87
C ASP A 103 2.22 0.52 6.10
N PRO A 104 0.91 0.32 6.38
CA PRO A 104 0.29 0.96 7.53
C PRO A 104 0.84 0.47 8.87
N VAL A 105 1.30 -0.78 8.96
CA VAL A 105 1.96 -1.33 10.15
C VAL A 105 3.31 -0.64 10.38
N MET A 106 4.15 -0.57 9.35
CA MET A 106 5.45 0.07 9.45
C MET A 106 5.34 1.59 9.66
N ARG A 107 4.29 2.22 9.12
CA ARG A 107 3.98 3.63 9.39
C ARG A 107 3.61 3.87 10.85
N GLU A 108 2.81 2.99 11.45
CA GLU A 108 2.48 3.09 12.87
C GLU A 108 3.73 2.94 13.74
N VAL A 109 4.59 1.96 13.42
CA VAL A 109 5.88 1.79 14.11
C VAL A 109 6.76 3.04 13.95
N ALA A 110 6.90 3.57 12.74
CA ALA A 110 7.68 4.80 12.52
C ALA A 110 7.09 6.00 13.28
N GLY A 111 5.76 6.15 13.29
CA GLY A 111 5.06 7.23 13.98
C GLY A 111 5.15 7.17 15.50
N THR A 112 5.32 5.98 16.08
CA THR A 112 5.58 5.82 17.52
C THR A 112 7.04 6.08 17.90
N ILE A 113 7.98 5.75 17.01
CA ILE A 113 9.42 6.03 17.21
C ILE A 113 9.71 7.54 17.08
N ALA A 114 9.17 8.17 16.03
CA ALA A 114 9.41 9.57 15.71
C ALA A 114 8.11 10.20 15.18
N PRO A 115 7.26 10.73 16.07
CA PRO A 115 6.01 11.39 15.67
C PRO A 115 6.27 12.61 14.80
N VAL A 116 5.51 12.74 13.71
CA VAL A 116 5.54 13.94 12.87
C VAL A 116 4.78 15.08 13.55
N THR A 117 5.42 16.24 13.69
CA THR A 117 4.75 17.48 14.13
C THR A 117 4.14 18.18 12.93
N ALA A 118 2.84 18.47 13.00
CA ALA A 118 2.07 19.12 11.94
C ALA A 118 0.94 19.97 12.52
N VAL A 119 0.42 20.91 11.73
CA VAL A 119 -0.70 21.80 12.12
C VAL A 119 -2.01 21.04 12.39
N GLY A 120 -2.14 19.80 11.90
CA GLY A 120 -3.25 18.90 12.18
C GLY A 120 -2.93 17.47 11.77
N THR A 121 -3.90 16.56 11.91
CA THR A 121 -3.72 15.16 11.50
C THR A 121 -3.64 15.05 9.99
N PRO A 122 -2.49 14.64 9.41
CA PRO A 122 -2.36 14.53 7.97
C PRO A 122 -3.21 13.37 7.44
N PRO A 123 -3.68 13.41 6.17
CA PRO A 123 -4.52 12.36 5.59
C PRO A 123 -3.90 10.96 5.71
N GLY A 124 -2.57 10.86 5.57
CA GLY A 124 -1.85 9.60 5.72
C GLY A 124 -1.95 8.98 7.12
N ALA A 125 -2.05 9.80 8.18
CA ALA A 125 -2.27 9.32 9.53
C ALA A 125 -3.75 8.99 9.77
N ALA A 126 -4.66 9.90 9.35
CA ALA A 126 -6.10 9.70 9.51
C ALA A 126 -6.64 8.43 8.80
N LEU A 127 -6.06 8.10 7.64
CA LEU A 127 -6.45 6.95 6.83
C LEU A 127 -5.64 5.68 7.12
N ASN A 128 -4.65 5.72 8.02
CA ASN A 128 -3.76 4.59 8.28
C ASN A 128 -4.53 3.35 8.77
N THR A 129 -5.33 3.51 9.83
CA THR A 129 -6.13 2.43 10.42
C THR A 129 -7.23 1.92 9.47
N PRO A 130 -8.02 2.78 8.81
CA PRO A 130 -8.94 2.32 7.77
C PRO A 130 -8.27 1.51 6.66
N ALA A 131 -7.11 1.97 6.16
CA ALA A 131 -6.35 1.26 5.14
C ALA A 131 -5.88 -0.12 5.64
N PHE A 132 -5.34 -0.20 6.86
CA PHE A 132 -4.97 -1.46 7.50
C PHE A 132 -6.14 -2.46 7.52
N ILE A 133 -7.31 -2.04 8.00
CA ILE A 133 -8.49 -2.91 8.11
C ILE A 133 -8.92 -3.41 6.73
N VAL A 134 -9.03 -2.51 5.74
CA VAL A 134 -9.44 -2.86 4.38
C VAL A 134 -8.47 -3.86 3.76
N VAL A 135 -7.17 -3.59 3.84
CA VAL A 135 -6.15 -4.46 3.24
C VAL A 135 -6.06 -5.79 3.97
N LEU A 136 -6.20 -5.81 5.30
CA LEU A 136 -6.23 -7.05 6.09
C LEU A 136 -7.40 -7.94 5.67
N LEU A 137 -8.60 -7.37 5.55
CA LEU A 137 -9.78 -8.11 5.10
C LEU A 137 -9.57 -8.67 3.68
N LEU A 138 -9.03 -7.87 2.76
CA LEU A 138 -8.71 -8.34 1.42
C LEU A 138 -7.67 -9.46 1.43
N LEU A 139 -6.62 -9.35 2.25
CA LEU A 139 -5.60 -10.38 2.41
C LEU A 139 -6.23 -11.68 2.91
N LEU A 140 -7.03 -11.63 3.98
CA LEU A 140 -7.71 -12.81 4.52
C LEU A 140 -8.62 -13.45 3.47
N LEU A 141 -9.41 -12.66 2.73
CA LEU A 141 -10.26 -13.16 1.64
C LEU A 141 -9.45 -13.74 0.48
N SER A 142 -8.25 -13.22 0.22
CA SER A 142 -7.36 -13.72 -0.84
C SER A 142 -6.78 -15.11 -0.53
N LEU A 143 -6.69 -15.47 0.75
CA LEU A 143 -6.19 -16.77 1.23
C LEU A 143 -7.27 -17.86 1.28
N VAL A 144 -8.53 -17.50 1.02
CA VAL A 144 -9.64 -18.46 1.00
C VAL A 144 -9.68 -19.16 -0.36
N GLU A 145 -9.56 -20.48 -0.34
CA GLU A 145 -9.75 -21.30 -1.53
C GLU A 145 -11.22 -21.28 -1.96
N ARG A 146 -11.46 -20.98 -3.24
CA ARG A 146 -12.77 -21.23 -3.82
C ARG A 146 -12.87 -22.75 -4.01
N GLY A 147 -13.68 -23.40 -3.17
CA GLY A 147 -14.01 -24.81 -3.36
C GLY A 147 -14.45 -25.02 -4.80
N GLY A 148 -13.68 -25.79 -5.56
CA GLY A 148 -13.99 -26.07 -6.95
C GLY A 148 -15.38 -26.69 -7.00
N LYS A 149 -16.30 -26.10 -7.76
CA LYS A 149 -17.34 -26.95 -8.36
C LYS A 149 -16.55 -27.99 -9.13
N ARG A 150 -16.58 -29.26 -8.71
CA ARG A 150 -16.25 -30.38 -9.60
C ARG A 150 -17.07 -30.11 -10.85
N ARG A 151 -16.42 -29.73 -11.95
CA ARG A 151 -17.05 -29.87 -13.25
C ARG A 151 -17.14 -31.38 -13.42
N VAL A 152 -18.36 -31.88 -13.20
CA VAL A 152 -18.77 -33.24 -13.58
C VAL A 152 -18.55 -33.39 -15.07
#